data_AF-E2APG0-F1
#
_entry.id   AF-E2APG0-F1
#
_cell.length_a   1.000
_cell.length_b   1.000
_cell.length_c   1.000
_cell.angle_alpha   90.00
_cell.angle_beta   90.00
_cell.angle_gamma   90.00
#
_symmetry.space_group_name_H-M   'P 1'
#
loop_
_entity.id
_entity.type
_entity.pdbx_description
1 polymer ?
#
loop_
_entity_poly.entity_id
_entity_poly.type
_entity_poly.pdbx_seq_one_letter_code
_entity_poly.pdbx_strand_id
1 'polypeptide(L)'
;MEKQEYRILIKHYFLMGKTSEQSLKWLQKCYPTSAPSRTTIYRWFSEFKMGRTSTKDVPRSGRPKESTNAEIVKQVHRIVLSNRGMKLHELAEAMDISKEQAGYILHDLLEMKKLSARWVPRLL
;
A
#
# COMPACT_ATOMS: atom_id res chain seq x y z
N MET A 1 6.76 17.50 -14.73
CA MET A 1 7.33 17.35 -13.39
C MET A 1 6.46 16.42 -12.57
N GLU A 2 7.10 15.55 -11.81
CA GLU A 2 6.42 14.65 -10.87
C GLU A 2 5.87 15.41 -9.66
N LYS A 3 4.85 14.85 -9.01
CA LYS A 3 4.22 15.46 -7.82
C LYS A 3 5.23 15.72 -6.70
N GLN A 4 6.27 14.90 -6.59
CA GLN A 4 7.30 15.04 -5.57
C GLN A 4 8.20 16.26 -5.84
N GLU A 5 8.52 16.57 -7.09
CA GLU A 5 9.35 17.71 -7.48
C GLU A 5 8.69 19.04 -7.09
N TYR A 6 7.37 19.16 -7.33
CA TYR A 6 6.61 20.33 -6.89
C TYR A 6 6.65 20.53 -5.38
N ARG A 7 6.62 19.45 -4.58
CA ARG A 7 6.71 19.56 -3.11
C ARG A 7 8.08 20.02 -2.65
N ILE A 8 9.14 19.61 -3.36
CA ILE A 8 10.51 20.08 -3.11
C ILE A 8 10.59 21.59 -3.40
N LEU A 9 10.02 22.06 -4.51
CA LEU A 9 9.96 23.49 -4.83
C LEU A 9 9.16 24.27 -3.78
N ILE A 10 7.98 23.78 -3.38
CA ILE A 10 7.17 24.43 -2.34
C ILE A 10 7.95 24.51 -1.02
N LYS A 11 8.66 23.44 -0.64
CA LYS A 11 9.51 23.43 0.56
C LYS A 11 10.64 24.45 0.46
N HIS A 12 11.28 24.54 -0.71
CA HIS A 12 12.33 25.52 -0.96
C HIS A 12 11.84 26.96 -0.79
N TYR A 13 10.68 27.29 -1.36
CA TYR A 13 10.05 28.60 -1.18
C TYR A 13 9.67 28.90 0.28
N PHE A 14 9.18 27.90 1.01
CA PHE A 14 8.91 28.02 2.43
C PHE A 14 10.19 28.34 3.23
N LEU A 15 11.29 27.64 2.95
CA LEU A 15 12.59 27.87 3.60
C LEU A 15 13.20 29.24 3.24
N MET A 16 12.91 29.78 2.06
CA MET A 16 13.26 31.15 1.67
C MET A 16 12.41 32.23 2.38
N GLY A 17 11.47 31.85 3.24
CA GLY A 17 10.58 32.79 3.93
C GLY A 17 9.53 33.44 3.01
N LYS A 18 9.25 32.86 1.84
CA LYS A 18 8.21 33.35 0.93
C LYS A 18 6.83 32.93 1.44
N THR A 19 5.81 33.73 1.10
CA THR A 19 4.42 33.36 1.42
C THR A 19 3.88 32.32 0.44
N SER A 20 2.83 31.60 0.85
CA SER A 20 2.14 30.63 -0.01
C SER A 20 1.59 31.28 -1.29
N GLU A 21 1.14 32.54 -1.21
CA GLU A 21 0.65 33.32 -2.34
C GLU A 21 1.74 33.68 -3.35
N GLN A 22 2.90 34.12 -2.87
CA GLN A 22 4.05 34.40 -3.73
C GLN A 22 4.50 33.13 -4.46
N SER A 23 4.53 32.01 -3.74
CA SER A 23 4.90 30.70 -4.29
C SER A 23 3.90 30.21 -5.34
N LEU A 24 2.60 30.41 -5.10
CA LEU A 24 1.54 30.09 -6.07
C LEU A 24 1.70 30.88 -7.36
N LYS A 25 1.85 32.22 -7.26
CA LYS A 25 2.02 33.08 -8.43
C LYS A 25 3.25 32.68 -9.24
N TRP A 26 4.35 32.37 -8.55
CA TRP A 26 5.58 31.95 -9.22
C TRP A 26 5.43 30.59 -9.91
N LEU A 27 4.86 29.59 -9.21
CA LEU A 27 4.63 28.26 -9.78
C LEU A 27 3.69 28.29 -10.98
N GLN A 28 2.63 29.11 -10.94
CA GLN A 28 1.72 29.30 -12.07
C GLN A 28 2.40 30.01 -13.24
N LYS A 29 3.28 30.98 -12.96
CA LYS A 29 4.05 31.67 -14.00
C LYS A 29 5.05 30.75 -14.70
N CYS A 30 5.74 29.89 -13.95
CA CYS A 30 6.74 28.97 -14.50
C CYS A 30 6.12 27.71 -15.11
N TYR A 31 4.99 27.23 -14.58
CA TYR A 31 4.36 25.96 -14.97
C TYR A 31 2.85 26.12 -15.20
N PRO A 32 2.40 26.90 -16.20
CA PRO A 32 0.99 27.29 -16.34
C PRO A 32 0.02 26.11 -16.50
N THR A 33 0.44 25.02 -17.16
CA THR A 33 -0.41 23.84 -17.41
C THR A 33 -0.26 22.74 -16.36
N SER A 34 0.86 22.72 -15.63
CA SER A 34 1.25 21.60 -14.74
C SER A 34 1.35 22.00 -13.27
N ALA A 35 1.12 23.28 -12.94
CA ALA A 35 1.22 23.79 -11.58
C ALA A 35 0.23 23.08 -10.64
N PRO A 36 0.63 22.79 -9.40
CA PRO A 36 -0.27 22.28 -8.38
C PRO A 36 -1.39 23.28 -8.09
N SER A 37 -2.55 22.77 -7.68
CA SER A 37 -3.67 23.61 -7.27
C SER A 37 -3.32 24.48 -6.06
N ARG A 38 -3.98 25.64 -5.93
CA ARG A 38 -3.88 26.53 -4.77
C ARG A 38 -4.00 25.77 -3.45
N THR A 39 -5.01 24.91 -3.33
CA THR A 39 -5.27 24.10 -2.14
C THR A 39 -4.08 23.19 -1.78
N THR A 40 -3.45 22.59 -2.79
CA THR A 40 -2.27 21.73 -2.58
C THR A 40 -1.10 22.53 -2.00
N ILE A 41 -0.81 23.69 -2.57
CA ILE A 41 0.29 24.56 -2.13
C ILE A 41 0.05 25.02 -0.69
N TYR A 42 -1.14 25.52 -0.37
CA TYR A 42 -1.47 26.00 0.97
C TYR A 42 -1.42 24.88 2.02
N ARG A 43 -1.90 23.68 1.67
CA ARG A 43 -1.80 22.51 2.55
C ARG A 43 -0.33 22.19 2.88
N TRP A 44 0.55 22.13 1.88
CA TRP A 44 1.98 21.87 2.12
C TRP A 44 2.64 22.96 2.97
N PHE A 45 2.31 24.24 2.73
CA PHE A 45 2.76 25.34 3.57
C PHE A 45 2.30 25.18 5.03
N SER A 46 1.06 24.75 5.27
CA SER A 46 0.56 24.48 6.61
C SER A 46 1.32 23.34 7.28
N GLU A 47 1.55 22.24 6.57
CA GLU A 47 2.30 21.10 7.08
C GLU A 47 3.75 21.46 7.43
N PHE A 48 4.40 22.30 6.62
CA PHE A 48 5.75 22.79 6.91
C PHE A 48 5.78 23.72 8.12
N LYS A 49 4.76 24.57 8.30
CA LYS A 49 4.60 25.36 9.54
C LYS A 49 4.39 24.49 10.77
N MET A 50 3.73 23.33 10.62
CA MET A 50 3.54 22.34 11.69
C MET A 50 4.80 21.48 11.95
N GLY A 51 5.94 21.78 11.31
CA GLY A 51 7.22 21.12 11.57
C GLY A 51 7.49 19.88 10.70
N ARG A 52 6.65 19.58 9.70
CA ARG A 52 6.94 18.48 8.77
C ARG A 52 8.16 18.82 7.92
N THR A 53 9.14 17.91 7.84
CA THR A 53 10.34 18.08 6.99
C THR A 53 10.34 17.22 5.74
N SER A 54 9.57 16.11 5.73
CA SER A 54 9.52 15.17 4.61
C SER A 54 8.56 15.62 3.50
N THR A 55 9.03 15.59 2.26
CA THR A 55 8.23 15.84 1.03
C THR A 55 7.63 14.56 0.46
N LYS A 56 8.04 13.39 0.97
CA LYS A 56 7.52 12.10 0.54
C LYS A 56 6.11 11.88 1.08
N ASP A 57 5.33 11.10 0.34
CA ASP A 57 4.06 10.58 0.86
C ASP A 57 4.33 9.69 2.07
N VAL A 58 3.53 9.86 3.12
CA VAL A 58 3.46 8.90 4.22
C VAL A 58 2.85 7.62 3.63
N PRO A 59 3.29 6.42 4.07
CA PRO A 59 2.59 5.19 3.71
C PRO A 59 1.09 5.39 3.87
N ARG A 60 0.34 5.15 2.80
CA ARG A 60 -1.11 5.27 2.86
C ARG A 60 -1.60 4.17 3.78
N SER A 61 -2.39 4.53 4.79
CA SER A 61 -3.24 3.57 5.48
C SER A 61 -4.19 2.97 4.44
N GLY A 62 -3.86 1.77 3.95
CA GLY A 62 -4.83 0.94 3.23
C GLY A 62 -5.91 0.46 4.21
N ARG A 63 -6.91 -0.26 3.70
CA ARG A 63 -7.81 -1.02 4.57
C ARG A 63 -6.93 -1.96 5.43
N PRO A 64 -6.96 -1.85 6.77
CA PRO A 64 -6.18 -2.74 7.61
C PRO A 64 -6.59 -4.19 7.30
N LYS A 65 -5.62 -5.03 6.94
CA LYS A 65 -5.78 -6.49 6.88
C LYS A 65 -5.67 -7.11 8.28
N GLU A 66 -6.08 -6.35 9.30
CA GLU A 66 -5.87 -6.66 10.73
C GLU A 66 -6.90 -7.67 11.28
N SER A 67 -7.83 -8.20 10.47
CA SER A 67 -8.72 -9.28 10.94
C SER A 67 -8.07 -10.66 10.93
N THR A 68 -6.77 -10.76 10.65
CA THR A 68 -6.09 -12.06 10.67
C THR A 68 -5.51 -12.31 12.07
N ASN A 69 -6.34 -12.87 12.95
CA ASN A 69 -5.90 -13.37 14.26
C ASN A 69 -4.81 -14.45 14.04
N ALA A 70 -3.72 -14.40 14.81
CA ALA A 70 -2.60 -15.35 14.72
C ALA A 70 -3.07 -16.81 14.90
N GLU A 71 -4.17 -17.01 15.62
CA GLU A 71 -4.82 -18.32 15.80
C GLU A 71 -5.40 -18.87 14.49
N ILE A 72 -6.05 -18.01 13.69
CA ILE A 72 -6.60 -18.38 12.38
C ILE A 72 -5.46 -18.80 11.44
N VAL A 73 -4.33 -18.07 11.45
CA VAL A 73 -3.15 -18.42 10.65
C VAL A 73 -2.61 -19.80 11.04
N LYS A 74 -2.48 -20.08 12.34
CA LYS A 74 -2.03 -21.39 12.84
C LYS A 74 -3.01 -22.50 12.45
N GLN A 75 -4.31 -22.24 12.47
CA GLN A 75 -5.32 -23.24 12.08
C GLN A 75 -5.28 -23.53 10.57
N VAL A 76 -5.21 -22.49 9.72
CA VAL A 76 -5.02 -22.63 8.27
C VAL A 76 -3.76 -23.45 7.98
N HIS A 77 -2.66 -23.14 8.66
CA HIS A 77 -1.40 -23.87 8.51
C HIS A 77 -1.55 -25.37 8.82
N ARG A 78 -2.25 -25.73 9.91
CA ARG A 78 -2.52 -27.13 10.27
C ARG A 78 -3.38 -27.86 9.24
N ILE A 79 -4.43 -27.21 8.74
CA ILE A 79 -5.34 -27.79 7.74
C ILE A 79 -4.59 -28.09 6.43
N VAL A 80 -3.79 -27.13 5.94
CA VAL A 80 -3.06 -27.29 4.69
C VAL A 80 -1.94 -28.33 4.79
N LEU A 81 -1.27 -28.44 5.93
CA LEU A 81 -0.30 -29.52 6.15
C LEU A 81 -0.96 -30.90 6.19
N SER A 82 -2.18 -30.98 6.72
CA SER A 82 -2.94 -32.24 6.79
C SER A 82 -3.47 -32.67 5.42
N ASN A 83 -3.91 -31.72 4.59
CA ASN A 83 -4.38 -31.97 3.23
C ASN A 83 -3.77 -30.97 2.23
N ARG A 84 -2.59 -31.34 1.69
CA ARG A 84 -1.86 -30.52 0.72
C ARG A 84 -2.57 -30.35 -0.64
N GLY A 85 -3.58 -31.15 -0.93
CA GLY A 85 -4.38 -31.08 -2.16
C GLY A 85 -5.64 -30.21 -2.04
N MET A 86 -5.92 -29.64 -0.86
CA MET A 86 -7.13 -28.87 -0.61
C MET A 86 -7.20 -27.62 -1.49
N LYS A 87 -8.39 -27.34 -2.04
CA LYS A 87 -8.61 -26.15 -2.86
C LYS A 87 -8.83 -24.92 -2.00
N LEU A 88 -8.51 -23.75 -2.55
CA LEU A 88 -8.65 -22.48 -1.84
C LEU A 88 -10.08 -22.19 -1.37
N HIS A 89 -11.11 -22.62 -2.12
CA HIS A 89 -12.50 -22.44 -1.73
C HIS A 89 -12.90 -23.36 -0.56
N GLU A 90 -12.47 -24.63 -0.61
CA GLU A 90 -12.71 -25.61 0.47
C GLU A 90 -12.07 -25.11 1.78
N LEU A 91 -10.88 -24.52 1.70
CA LEU A 91 -10.22 -23.92 2.86
C LEU A 91 -10.98 -22.70 3.40
N ALA A 92 -11.48 -21.83 2.51
CA ALA A 92 -12.23 -20.64 2.89
C ALA A 92 -13.54 -21.01 3.60
N GLU A 93 -14.27 -22.00 3.07
CA GLU A 93 -15.48 -22.56 3.68
C GLU A 93 -15.18 -23.24 5.03
N ALA A 94 -14.10 -24.02 5.12
CA ALA A 94 -13.73 -24.71 6.36
C ALA A 94 -13.35 -23.76 7.51
N MET A 95 -12.89 -22.56 7.17
CA MET A 95 -12.42 -21.55 8.12
C MET A 95 -13.40 -20.39 8.29
N ASP A 96 -14.54 -20.40 7.60
CA ASP A 96 -15.52 -19.32 7.54
C ASP A 96 -14.87 -17.94 7.26
N ILE A 97 -13.94 -17.92 6.29
CA ILE A 97 -13.24 -16.69 5.86
C ILE A 97 -13.45 -16.43 4.38
N SER A 98 -13.22 -15.18 3.96
CA SER A 98 -13.25 -14.84 2.55
C SER A 98 -12.12 -15.54 1.78
N LYS A 99 -12.38 -15.87 0.51
CA LYS A 99 -11.38 -16.49 -0.38
C LYS A 99 -10.12 -15.63 -0.52
N GLU A 100 -10.28 -14.32 -0.56
CA GLU A 100 -9.19 -13.34 -0.62
C GLU A 100 -8.35 -13.39 0.66
N GLN A 101 -9.00 -13.52 1.82
CA GLN A 101 -8.32 -13.66 3.10
C GLN A 101 -7.57 -14.99 3.20
N ALA A 102 -8.17 -16.11 2.77
CA ALA A 102 -7.48 -17.39 2.70
C ALA A 102 -6.26 -17.34 1.78
N GLY A 103 -6.38 -16.68 0.62
CA GLY A 103 -5.28 -16.48 -0.31
C GLY A 103 -4.14 -15.64 0.28
N TYR A 104 -4.50 -14.55 0.97
CA TYR A 104 -3.54 -13.70 1.68
C TYR A 104 -2.78 -14.47 2.77
N ILE A 105 -3.49 -15.28 3.58
CA ILE A 105 -2.85 -16.09 4.63
C ILE A 105 -1.85 -17.06 4.01
N LEU A 106 -2.21 -17.76 2.93
CA LEU A 106 -1.32 -18.74 2.31
C LEU A 106 -0.11 -18.09 1.64
N HIS A 107 -0.30 -17.02 0.88
CA HIS A 107 0.77 -16.42 0.08
C HIS A 107 1.60 -15.38 0.83
N ASP A 108 0.97 -14.46 1.54
CA ASP A 108 1.66 -13.32 2.16
C ASP A 108 2.13 -13.62 3.60
N LEU A 109 1.39 -14.45 4.36
CA LEU A 109 1.73 -14.74 5.76
C LEU A 109 2.49 -16.06 5.93
N LEU A 110 2.07 -17.12 5.24
CA LEU A 110 2.71 -18.45 5.31
C LEU A 110 3.74 -18.67 4.19
N GLU A 111 3.87 -17.73 3.25
CA GLU A 111 4.79 -17.79 2.11
C GLU A 111 4.70 -19.09 1.27
N MET A 112 3.53 -19.72 1.27
CA MET A 112 3.29 -20.97 0.56
C MET A 112 3.10 -20.74 -0.93
N LYS A 113 3.58 -21.71 -1.71
CA LYS A 113 3.43 -21.74 -3.18
C LYS A 113 2.65 -22.98 -3.58
N LYS A 114 1.71 -22.80 -4.51
CA LYS A 114 0.99 -23.92 -5.13
C LYS A 114 1.97 -24.68 -6.02
N LEU A 115 2.20 -25.95 -5.71
CA LEU A 115 2.99 -26.87 -6.53
C LEU A 115 2.04 -27.80 -7.28
N SER A 116 2.35 -28.09 -8.54
CA SER A 116 1.68 -29.16 -9.28
C SER A 116 2.20 -30.52 -8.84
N ALA A 117 1.30 -31.50 -8.74
CA ALA A 117 1.71 -32.89 -8.51
C ALA A 117 2.53 -33.37 -9.72
N ARG A 118 3.56 -34.18 -9.46
CA ARG A 118 4.32 -34.85 -10.52
C ARG A 118 3.45 -35.95 -11.14
N TRP A 119 3.47 -36.05 -12.47
CA TRP A 119 2.86 -37.19 -13.17
C TRP A 119 3.62 -38.46 -12.84
N VAL A 120 2.91 -39.48 -12.33
CA VAL A 120 3.48 -40.80 -12.04
C VAL A 120 2.85 -41.80 -13.03
N PRO A 121 3.66 -42.47 -13.88
CA PRO A 121 3.15 -43.53 -14.75
C PRO A 121 2.51 -44.65 -13.93
N ARG A 122 1.28 -45.02 -14.28
CA ARG A 122 0.62 -46.19 -13.71
C ARG A 122 1.24 -47.43 -14.35
N LEU A 123 2.01 -48.19 -13.57
CA LEU A 123 2.44 -49.53 -13.97
C LEU A 123 1.21 -50.45 -13.86
N LEU A 124 0.84 -51.08 -14.98
CA LEU A 124 -0.21 -52.09 -15.07
C LEU A 124 0.35 -53.47 -14.76
#